data_AF-A0A955PBS7-F1
#
_entry.id   AF-A0A955PBS7-F1
#
_cell.length_a   1.000
_cell.length_b   1.000
_cell.length_c   1.000
_cell.angle_alpha   90.00
_cell.angle_beta   90.00
_cell.angle_gamma   90.00
#
_symmetry.space_group_name_H-M   'P 1'
#
loop_
_entity.id
_entity.type
_entity.pdbx_description
1 polymer ?
#
loop_
_entity_poly.entity_id
_entity_poly.type
_entity_poly.pdbx_seq_one_letter_code
_entity_poly.pdbx_strand_id
1 'polypeptide(L)'
;GKWKLSIALPESKGPHVLVVESAGETLEFQDVLIGEVWFCSGQSNMERTVAEAKNSEEILAKADRDEIRLFHVRPHLSTEPAEDLEGEWEISSPESVKTFSSIGYLFGVDLHERLERPVGLIEADWSSRGAESFMD
;
A
#
# COMPACT_ATOMS: atom_id res chain seq x y z
N GLY A 1 21.93 13.88 4.08
CA GLY A 1 22.36 12.81 5.00
C GLY A 1 21.19 11.90 5.27
N LYS A 2 21.42 10.61 5.58
CA LYS A 2 20.36 9.66 5.96
C LYS A 2 20.22 9.68 7.49
N TRP A 3 19.13 10.23 8.01
CA TRP A 3 18.85 10.29 9.45
C TRP A 3 17.71 9.34 9.80
N LYS A 4 17.72 8.81 11.03
CA LYS A 4 16.71 7.87 11.53
C LYS A 4 16.36 8.23 12.96
N LEU A 5 15.07 8.30 13.25
CA LEU A 5 14.51 8.50 14.59
C LEU A 5 13.60 7.32 14.92
N SER A 6 13.56 6.93 16.20
CA SER A 6 12.55 6.00 16.71
C SER A 6 11.55 6.79 17.54
N ILE A 7 10.27 6.65 17.23
CA ILE A 7 9.17 7.31 17.95
C ILE A 7 8.38 6.25 18.73
N ALA A 8 7.90 6.63 19.91
CA ALA A 8 6.95 5.78 20.63
C ALA A 8 5.62 5.79 19.87
N LEU A 9 5.06 4.61 19.63
CA LEU A 9 3.76 4.52 18.98
C LEU A 9 2.65 4.93 19.96
N PRO A 10 1.73 5.81 19.57
CA PRO A 10 0.53 6.09 20.36
C PRO A 10 -0.35 4.84 20.48
N GLU A 11 -1.18 4.78 21.53
CA GLU A 11 -2.09 3.64 21.73
C GLU A 11 -3.19 3.57 20.65
N SER A 12 -3.62 4.72 20.12
CA SER A 12 -4.64 4.77 19.06
C SER A 12 -4.04 4.53 17.67
N LYS A 13 -4.86 3.95 16.79
CA LYS A 13 -4.47 3.54 15.42
C LYS A 13 -4.42 4.70 14.42
N GLY A 14 -4.96 5.86 14.80
CA GLY A 14 -5.07 7.06 13.95
C GLY A 14 -6.51 7.34 13.52
N PRO A 15 -6.72 8.27 12.56
CA PRO A 15 -5.68 9.04 11.89
C PRO A 15 -4.95 10.00 12.84
N HIS A 16 -3.64 10.13 12.64
CA HIS A 16 -2.75 11.03 13.37
C HIS A 16 -2.24 12.15 12.47
N VAL A 17 -1.74 13.21 13.09
CA VAL A 17 -0.91 14.23 12.44
C VAL A 17 0.53 14.03 12.92
N LEU A 18 1.44 13.72 12.00
CA LEU A 18 2.87 13.64 12.27
C LEU A 18 3.49 14.99 11.92
N VAL A 19 4.05 15.66 12.92
CA VAL A 19 4.76 16.94 12.75
C VAL A 19 6.25 16.71 12.95
N VAL A 20 7.06 17.15 11.99
CA VAL A 20 8.52 17.12 12.04
C VAL A 20 9.04 18.55 12.00
N GLU A 21 9.77 18.95 13.04
CA GLU A 21 10.31 20.30 13.17
C GLU A 21 11.84 20.28 13.25
N SER A 22 12.50 21.15 12.48
CA SER A 22 13.96 21.28 12.50
C SER A 22 14.37 22.71 12.15
N ALA A 23 15.20 23.33 12.98
CA ALA A 23 15.83 24.63 12.72
C ALA A 23 14.87 25.75 12.21
N GLY A 24 13.59 25.71 12.60
CA GLY A 24 12.56 26.67 12.20
C GLY A 24 11.70 26.25 10.99
N GLU A 25 11.95 25.09 10.39
CA GLU A 25 11.09 24.47 9.38
C GLU A 25 10.17 23.44 10.04
N THR A 26 8.91 23.40 9.59
CA THR A 26 7.89 22.44 10.04
C THR A 26 7.34 21.70 8.82
N LEU A 27 7.37 20.37 8.87
CA LEU A 27 6.68 19.49 7.94
C LEU A 27 5.52 18.80 8.67
N GLU A 28 4.38 18.74 8.02
CA GLU A 28 3.17 18.14 8.57
C GLU A 28 2.65 17.05 7.62
N PHE A 29 2.44 15.85 8.17
CA PHE A 29 1.83 14.73 7.47
C PHE A 29 0.51 14.41 8.16
N GLN A 30 -0.59 14.49 7.41
CA GLN A 30 -1.93 14.24 7.90
C GLN A 30 -2.41 12.84 7.47
N ASP A 31 -3.48 12.35 8.09
CA ASP A 31 -4.07 11.02 7.82
C ASP A 31 -3.08 9.85 8.01
N VAL A 32 -2.27 9.92 9.07
CA VAL A 32 -1.29 8.87 9.37
C VAL A 32 -1.95 7.75 10.18
N LEU A 33 -2.04 6.56 9.61
CA LEU A 33 -2.51 5.35 10.28
C LEU A 33 -1.35 4.49 10.79
N ILE A 34 -1.56 3.81 11.91
CA ILE A 34 -0.61 2.87 12.51
C ILE A 34 -1.24 1.49 12.53
N GLY A 35 -0.65 0.57 11.77
CA GLY A 35 -1.14 -0.78 11.60
C GLY A 35 -0.16 -1.65 10.82
N GLU A 36 -0.72 -2.61 10.09
CA GLU A 36 0.04 -3.57 9.30
C GLU A 36 0.39 -2.99 7.93
N VAL A 37 1.57 -3.31 7.41
CA VAL A 37 1.97 -2.96 6.04
C VAL A 37 2.47 -4.21 5.34
N TRP A 38 1.87 -4.54 4.20
CA TRP A 38 2.15 -5.75 3.44
C TRP A 38 2.57 -5.43 2.01
N PHE A 39 3.59 -6.17 1.56
CA PHE A 39 4.15 -6.05 0.22
C PHE A 39 3.57 -7.15 -0.68
N CYS A 40 2.77 -6.73 -1.65
CA CYS A 40 2.11 -7.57 -2.65
C CYS A 40 2.94 -7.57 -3.93
N SER A 41 3.81 -8.58 -4.09
CA SER A 41 4.64 -8.75 -5.27
C SER A 41 4.39 -10.09 -5.94
N GLY A 42 4.69 -10.18 -7.23
CA GLY A 42 4.54 -11.39 -8.01
C GLY A 42 4.44 -11.12 -9.51
N GLN A 43 3.84 -12.07 -10.21
CA GLN A 43 3.63 -12.04 -11.66
C GLN A 43 2.13 -11.91 -11.98
N SER A 44 1.67 -12.47 -13.10
CA SER A 44 0.33 -12.28 -13.68
C SER A 44 -0.88 -12.53 -12.75
N ASN A 45 -0.76 -13.38 -11.74
CA ASN A 45 -1.84 -13.59 -10.78
C ASN A 45 -1.94 -12.44 -9.77
N MET A 46 -0.81 -11.85 -9.37
CA MET A 46 -0.82 -10.66 -8.51
C MET A 46 -1.30 -9.45 -9.31
N GLU A 47 -0.87 -9.32 -10.56
CA GLU A 47 -1.31 -8.23 -11.47
C GLU A 47 -2.80 -8.26 -11.83
N ARG A 48 -3.50 -9.38 -11.62
CA ARG A 48 -4.92 -9.45 -11.96
C ARG A 48 -5.70 -8.48 -11.07
N THR A 49 -6.27 -7.46 -11.70
CA THR A 49 -6.97 -6.37 -11.01
C THR A 49 -8.34 -6.80 -10.48
N VAL A 50 -8.92 -6.04 -9.54
CA VAL A 50 -10.31 -6.22 -9.09
C VAL A 50 -11.30 -6.05 -10.24
N ALA A 51 -11.03 -5.17 -11.22
CA ALA A 51 -11.87 -5.02 -12.42
C ALA A 51 -12.00 -6.33 -13.23
N GLU A 52 -10.96 -7.17 -13.19
CA GLU A 52 -10.91 -8.44 -13.93
C GLU A 52 -11.41 -9.63 -13.10
N ALA A 53 -11.74 -9.41 -11.82
CA ALA A 53 -12.26 -10.45 -10.94
C ALA A 53 -13.70 -10.83 -11.29
N LYS A 54 -14.05 -12.12 -11.16
CA LYS A 54 -15.41 -12.62 -11.46
C LYS A 54 -16.49 -11.97 -10.58
N ASN A 55 -16.14 -11.59 -9.37
CA ASN A 55 -17.00 -10.94 -8.38
C ASN A 55 -16.69 -9.45 -8.20
N SER A 56 -16.16 -8.80 -9.25
CA SER A 56 -15.76 -7.38 -9.22
C SER A 56 -16.83 -6.46 -8.62
N GLU A 57 -18.08 -6.58 -9.07
CA GLU A 57 -19.20 -5.75 -8.58
C GLU A 57 -19.41 -5.87 -7.07
N GLU A 58 -19.29 -7.08 -6.52
CA GLU A 58 -19.44 -7.31 -5.08
C GLU A 58 -18.27 -6.70 -4.29
N ILE A 59 -17.05 -6.84 -4.80
CA ILE A 59 -15.84 -6.30 -4.17
C ILE A 59 -15.93 -4.76 -4.14
N LEU A 60 -16.24 -4.15 -5.28
CA LEU A 60 -16.33 -2.70 -5.42
C LEU A 60 -17.47 -2.10 -4.58
N ALA A 61 -18.60 -2.80 -4.43
CA ALA A 61 -19.68 -2.36 -3.56
C ALA A 61 -19.31 -2.32 -2.06
N LYS A 62 -18.20 -2.96 -1.66
CA LYS A 62 -17.69 -3.03 -0.28
C LYS A 62 -16.31 -2.38 -0.13
N ALA A 63 -15.89 -1.61 -1.13
CA ALA A 63 -14.53 -1.12 -1.25
C ALA A 63 -14.24 0.12 -0.39
N ASP A 64 -15.26 0.88 0.02
CA ASP A 64 -15.09 2.08 0.86
C ASP A 64 -14.64 1.69 2.28
N ARG A 65 -13.32 1.77 2.52
CA ARG A 65 -12.69 1.34 3.78
C ARG A 65 -11.57 2.30 4.19
N ASP A 66 -11.92 3.24 5.08
CA ASP A 66 -11.03 4.31 5.56
C ASP A 66 -9.81 3.82 6.36
N GLU A 67 -9.71 2.54 6.72
CA GLU A 67 -8.54 1.96 7.41
C GLU A 67 -7.70 1.07 6.49
N ILE A 68 -8.06 0.93 5.21
CA ILE A 68 -7.25 0.26 4.20
C ILE A 68 -6.62 1.32 3.28
N ARG A 69 -5.31 1.22 3.08
CA ARG A 69 -4.54 2.11 2.20
C ARG A 69 -3.85 1.30 1.11
N LEU A 70 -3.88 1.80 -0.11
CA LEU A 70 -3.34 1.15 -1.29
C LEU A 70 -2.19 1.98 -1.84
N PHE A 71 -1.06 1.36 -2.15
CA PHE A 71 0.07 2.01 -2.79
C PHE A 71 0.43 1.23 -4.05
N HIS A 72 0.22 1.86 -5.20
CA HIS A 72 0.68 1.32 -6.47
C HIS A 72 2.10 1.81 -6.76
N VAL A 73 3.06 0.89 -6.79
CA VAL A 73 4.40 1.22 -7.26
C VAL A 73 4.36 1.43 -8.77
N ARG A 74 4.75 2.62 -9.23
CA ARG A 74 4.85 2.89 -10.67
C ARG A 74 5.96 2.02 -11.27
N PRO A 75 5.72 1.36 -12.43
CA PRO A 75 6.74 0.57 -13.08
C PRO A 75 7.99 1.39 -13.40
N HIS A 76 9.14 0.98 -12.87
CA HIS A 76 10.42 1.61 -13.12
C HIS A 76 11.41 0.58 -13.68
N LEU A 77 11.82 0.76 -14.94
CA LEU A 77 12.83 -0.07 -15.59
C LEU A 77 14.22 0.42 -15.17
N SER A 78 14.90 -0.37 -14.33
CA SER A 78 16.30 -0.12 -13.97
C SER A 78 17.13 -1.41 -14.06
N THR A 79 18.42 -1.26 -14.37
CA THR A 79 19.44 -2.30 -14.27
C THR A 79 20.22 -2.24 -12.97
N GLU A 80 19.93 -1.24 -12.12
CA GLU A 80 20.52 -1.03 -10.80
C GLU A 80 19.41 -0.97 -9.74
N PRO A 81 19.69 -1.38 -8.48
CA PRO A 81 18.72 -1.23 -7.39
C PRO A 81 18.29 0.23 -7.23
N ALA A 82 16.99 0.49 -7.22
CA ALA A 82 16.46 1.80 -6.92
C ALA A 82 16.54 2.08 -5.41
N GLU A 83 16.98 3.28 -5.01
CA GLU A 83 16.95 3.70 -3.60
C GLU A 83 15.56 4.20 -3.17
N ASP A 84 14.66 4.48 -4.12
CA ASP A 84 13.33 5.05 -3.88
C ASP A 84 12.32 4.53 -4.92
N LEU A 85 11.03 4.68 -4.62
CA LEU A 85 9.91 4.24 -5.44
C LEU A 85 8.97 5.41 -5.72
N GLU A 86 8.42 5.48 -6.93
CA GLU A 86 7.35 6.43 -7.23
C GLU A 86 5.98 5.79 -7.02
N GLY A 87 5.12 6.48 -6.27
CA GLY A 87 3.74 6.09 -6.02
C GLY A 87 3.12 6.98 -4.95
N GLU A 88 1.82 6.84 -4.75
CA GLU A 88 1.07 7.59 -3.74
C GLU A 88 0.15 6.62 -2.98
N TRP A 89 -0.07 6.91 -1.70
CA TRP A 89 -1.04 6.18 -0.90
C TRP A 89 -2.45 6.69 -1.19
N GLU A 90 -3.34 5.77 -1.54
CA GLU A 90 -4.76 6.04 -1.78
C GLU A 90 -5.61 5.35 -0.71
N ILE A 91 -6.72 5.99 -0.34
CA ILE A 91 -7.74 5.36 0.50
C ILE A 91 -8.44 4.28 -0.31
N SER A 92 -8.78 3.15 0.31
CA SER A 92 -9.62 2.12 -0.32
C SER A 92 -10.99 2.71 -0.67
N SER A 93 -11.25 2.85 -1.95
CA SER A 93 -12.52 3.26 -2.55
C SER A 93 -12.78 2.41 -3.80
N PRO A 94 -14.01 2.38 -4.35
CA PRO A 94 -14.29 1.69 -5.61
C PRO A 94 -13.31 2.08 -6.73
N GLU A 95 -12.91 3.34 -6.80
CA GLU A 95 -12.00 3.86 -7.82
C GLU A 95 -10.58 3.33 -7.66
N SER A 96 -9.99 3.43 -6.47
CA SER A 96 -8.61 3.00 -6.21
C SER A 96 -8.48 1.47 -6.22
N VAL A 97 -9.49 0.78 -5.67
CA VAL A 97 -9.53 -0.69 -5.61
C VAL A 97 -9.68 -1.32 -6.98
N LYS A 98 -10.40 -0.66 -7.91
CA LYS A 98 -10.70 -1.23 -9.24
C LYS A 98 -9.45 -1.62 -10.02
N THR A 99 -8.38 -0.83 -9.91
CA THR A 99 -7.10 -1.08 -10.59
C THR A 99 -6.09 -1.85 -9.73
N PHE A 100 -6.40 -2.07 -8.45
CA PHE A 100 -5.55 -2.80 -7.52
C PHE A 100 -5.62 -4.31 -7.72
N SER A 101 -4.57 -5.01 -7.35
CA SER A 101 -4.48 -6.47 -7.30
C SER A 101 -5.68 -7.06 -6.56
N SER A 102 -6.45 -7.91 -7.24
CA SER A 102 -7.60 -8.59 -6.66
C SER A 102 -7.22 -9.50 -5.50
N ILE A 103 -6.08 -10.18 -5.61
CA ILE A 103 -5.57 -11.06 -4.55
C ILE A 103 -5.02 -10.24 -3.39
N GLY A 104 -4.19 -9.22 -3.69
CA GLY A 104 -3.63 -8.34 -2.66
C GLY A 104 -4.72 -7.64 -1.86
N TYR A 105 -5.73 -7.08 -2.55
CA TYR A 105 -6.84 -6.39 -1.91
C TYR A 105 -7.65 -7.29 -0.98
N LEU A 106 -8.09 -8.46 -1.48
CA LEU A 106 -8.90 -9.39 -0.67
C LEU A 106 -8.12 -9.93 0.53
N PHE A 107 -6.81 -10.14 0.39
CA PHE A 107 -5.94 -10.49 1.51
C PHE A 107 -5.92 -9.38 2.56
N GLY A 108 -5.73 -8.12 2.16
CA GLY A 108 -5.74 -7.00 3.11
C GLY A 108 -7.07 -6.80 3.81
N VAL A 109 -8.19 -7.05 3.11
CA VAL A 109 -9.54 -7.02 3.71
C VAL A 109 -9.68 -8.11 4.78
N ASP A 110 -9.34 -9.37 4.47
CA ASP A 110 -9.40 -10.47 5.45
C ASP A 110 -8.47 -10.21 6.65
N LEU A 111 -7.28 -9.66 6.41
CA LEU A 111 -6.34 -9.31 7.48
C LEU A 111 -6.88 -8.20 8.38
N HIS A 112 -7.42 -7.13 7.79
CA HIS A 112 -8.04 -6.03 8.52
C HIS A 112 -9.19 -6.52 9.39
N GLU A 113 -10.07 -7.37 8.85
CA GLU A 113 -11.22 -7.93 9.58
C GLU A 113 -10.81 -8.86 10.73
N ARG A 114 -9.68 -9.58 10.59
CA ARG A 114 -9.18 -10.48 11.64
C ARG A 114 -8.42 -9.77 12.76
N LEU A 115 -7.62 -8.78 12.40
CA LEU A 115 -6.75 -8.09 13.35
C LEU A 115 -7.41 -6.83 13.93
N GLU A 116 -8.47 -6.35 13.28
CA GLU A 116 -9.12 -5.08 13.58
C GLU A 116 -8.09 -3.95 13.61
N ARG A 117 -7.19 -3.89 12.61
CA ARG A 117 -6.11 -2.90 12.52
C ARG A 117 -6.06 -2.29 11.12
N PRO A 118 -5.66 -1.02 10.95
CA PRO A 118 -5.36 -0.49 9.63
C PRO A 118 -4.39 -1.37 8.85
N VAL A 119 -4.59 -1.45 7.54
CA VAL A 119 -3.74 -2.23 6.64
C VAL A 119 -3.33 -1.38 5.45
N GLY A 120 -2.02 -1.22 5.26
CA GLY A 120 -1.42 -0.70 4.04
C GLY A 120 -0.98 -1.85 3.13
N LEU A 121 -1.35 -1.79 1.86
CA LEU A 121 -0.93 -2.74 0.83
C LEU A 121 -0.06 -2.02 -0.20
N ILE A 122 1.13 -2.54 -0.46
CA ILE A 122 2.04 -2.03 -1.49
C ILE A 122 2.05 -3.03 -2.65
N GLU A 123 1.48 -2.66 -3.79
CA GLU A 123 1.48 -3.47 -5.01
C GLU A 123 2.70 -3.15 -5.87
N ALA A 124 3.53 -4.17 -6.08
CA ALA A 124 4.74 -4.13 -6.89
C ALA A 124 4.90 -5.46 -7.63
N ASP A 125 4.04 -5.68 -8.62
CA ASP A 125 4.04 -6.87 -9.47
C ASP A 125 4.50 -6.55 -10.90
N TRP A 126 5.02 -7.60 -11.55
CA TRP A 126 5.55 -7.50 -12.91
C TRP A 126 5.46 -8.85 -13.64
N SER A 127 4.47 -9.00 -14.51
CA SER A 127 4.12 -10.24 -15.20
C SER A 127 4.92 -10.49 -16.47
N SER A 128 5.55 -9.47 -17.04
CA SER A 128 6.40 -9.61 -18.23
C SER A 128 7.84 -10.05 -17.92
N ARG A 129 8.12 -10.44 -16.68
CA ARG A 129 9.45 -10.80 -16.20
C ARG A 129 9.49 -12.21 -15.58
N GLY A 130 10.52 -12.97 -15.92
CA GLY A 130 10.80 -14.28 -15.31
C GLY A 130 11.15 -14.14 -13.82
N ALA A 131 11.12 -15.26 -13.08
CA ALA A 131 11.48 -15.26 -11.66
C ALA A 131 12.89 -14.70 -11.39
N GLU A 132 13.80 -14.79 -12.36
CA GLU A 132 15.13 -14.17 -12.36
C GLU A 132 15.13 -12.66 -12.09
N SER A 133 14.08 -11.94 -12.49
CA SER A 133 13.98 -10.50 -12.23
C SER A 133 13.68 -10.15 -10.76
N PHE A 134 13.43 -11.15 -9.92
CA PHE A 134 13.27 -11.03 -8.47
C PHE A 134 14.47 -11.63 -7.71
N MET A 135 15.48 -12.13 -8.42
CA MET A 135 16.66 -12.75 -7.84
C MET A 135 17.87 -11.87 -8.13
N ASP A 136 18.03 -10.79 -7.36
CA ASP A 136 19.30 -10.07 -7.13
C ASP A 136 19.16 -9.15 -5.90
#